data_AF-A0A1Y5PZE6-F1
#
_entry.id   AF-A0A1Y5PZE6-F1
#
_cell.length_a   1.000
_cell.length_b   1.000
_cell.length_c   1.000
_cell.angle_alpha   90.00
_cell.angle_beta   90.00
_cell.angle_gamma   90.00
#
_symmetry.space_group_name_H-M   'P 1'
#
loop_
_entity.id
_entity.type
_entity.pdbx_description
1 polymer ?
#
loop_
_entity_poly.entity_id
_entity_poly.type
_entity_poly.pdbx_seq_one_letter_code
_entity_poly.pdbx_strand_id
1 'polypeptide(L)' 'MKKSRFTEEQIVCILKETEAGAKVAETCRRHGISEPTYYAWQAKYGGMETEDA' A
#
# COMPACT_ATOMS: atom_id res chain seq x y z
N MET A 1 7.21 18.16 5.74
CA MET A 1 6.38 16.96 5.98
C MET A 1 7.20 15.99 6.82
N LYS A 2 6.65 15.41 7.90
CA LYS A 2 7.35 14.32 8.60
C LYS A 2 7.61 13.22 7.56
N LYS A 3 8.84 12.68 7.50
CA LYS A 3 9.15 11.54 6.63
C LYS A 3 8.11 10.45 6.92
N SER A 4 7.33 10.06 5.91
CA SER A 4 6.48 8.89 6.02
C SER A 4 7.36 7.72 6.44
N ARG A 5 6.86 6.91 7.37
CA ARG A 5 7.55 5.70 7.84
C ARG A 5 7.69 4.64 6.74
N PHE A 6 6.94 4.80 5.65
CA PHE A 6 6.95 3.97 4.46
C PHE A 6 7.39 4.79 3.25
N THR A 7 8.25 4.21 2.40
CA THR A 7 8.60 4.76 1.09
C THR A 7 7.46 4.51 0.09
N GLU A 8 7.47 5.22 -1.04
CA GLU A 8 6.45 5.05 -2.08
C GLU A 8 6.49 3.63 -2.66
N GLU A 9 7.69 3.08 -2.87
CA GLU A 9 7.88 1.67 -3.27
C GLU A 9 7.26 0.69 -2.27
N GLN A 10 7.46 0.91 -0.97
CA GLN A 10 6.84 0.06 0.07
C GLN A 10 5.32 0.14 0.05
N ILE A 11 4.76 1.34 -0.17
CA ILE A 11 3.33 1.54 -0.27
C ILE A 11 2.77 0.78 -1.48
N VAL A 12 3.40 0.90 -2.64
CA VAL A 12 2.96 0.21 -3.86
C VAL A 12 3.06 -1.31 -3.73
N CYS A 13 4.14 -1.84 -3.13
CA CYS A 13 4.25 -3.27 -2.84
C CYS A 13 3.08 -3.78 -1.95
N ILE A 14 2.72 -3.01 -0.91
CA ILE A 14 1.61 -3.36 -0.03
C ILE A 14 0.26 -3.37 -0.78
N LEU A 15 0.05 -2.43 -1.70
CA LEU A 15 -1.15 -2.39 -2.56
C LEU A 15 -1.20 -3.57 -3.54
N LYS A 16 -0.06 -3.95 -4.12
CA LYS A 16 0.04 -5.11 -5.01
C LYS A 16 -0.27 -6.44 -4.32
N GLU A 17 0.07 -6.59 -3.04
CA GLU A 17 -0.28 -7.80 -2.27
C GLU A 17 -1.80 -8.03 -2.23
N THR A 18 -2.57 -6.95 -2.07
CA THR A 18 -4.04 -7.02 -2.08
C THR A 18 -4.63 -7.22 -3.47
N GLU A 19 -3.99 -6.68 -4.53
CA GLU A 19 -4.36 -6.97 -5.92
C GLU A 19 -4.10 -8.44 -6.29
N ALA A 20 -3.04 -9.04 -5.74
CA ALA A 20 -2.73 -10.46 -5.87
C ALA A 20 -3.68 -11.39 -5.07
N GLY A 21 -4.70 -10.83 -4.41
CA GLY A 21 -5.75 -11.57 -3.70
C GLY A 21 -5.59 -11.64 -2.19
N ALA A 22 -4.62 -10.93 -1.58
CA ALA A 22 -4.56 -10.81 -0.13
C ALA A 22 -5.72 -9.96 0.42
N LYS A 23 -6.17 -10.29 1.63
CA LYS A 23 -7.19 -9.50 2.32
C LYS A 23 -6.59 -8.23 2.90
N VAL A 24 -7.20 -7.07 2.59
CA VAL A 24 -6.80 -5.75 3.11
C VAL A 24 -6.60 -5.76 4.62
N ALA A 25 -7.51 -6.37 5.39
CA ALA A 25 -7.41 -6.44 6.84
C ALA A 25 -6.19 -7.23 7.33
N GLU A 26 -5.79 -8.30 6.65
CA GLU A 26 -4.60 -9.08 7.00
C GLU A 26 -3.32 -8.35 6.61
N THR A 27 -3.30 -7.76 5.42
CA THR A 27 -2.19 -6.90 4.96
C THR A 27 -1.99 -5.74 5.94
N CYS A 28 -3.06 -5.05 6.35
CA CYS A 28 -3.00 -3.97 7.32
C CYS A 28 -2.36 -4.42 8.65
N ARG A 29 -2.78 -5.57 9.19
CA ARG A 29 -2.19 -6.14 10.41
C ARG A 29 -0.72 -6.51 10.24
N ARG A 30 -0.34 -7.12 9.11
CA ARG A 30 1.04 -7.54 8.81
C ARG A 30 1.99 -6.36 8.74
N HIS A 31 1.58 -5.27 8.09
CA HIS A 31 2.41 -4.08 7.90
C HIS A 31 2.25 -3.03 9.00
N GLY A 32 1.37 -3.27 9.98
CA GLY A 32 1.13 -2.35 11.09
C GLY A 32 0.51 -1.02 10.64
N ILE A 33 -0.36 -1.09 9.63
CA ILE A 33 -1.12 0.05 9.11
C ILE A 33 -2.61 -0.14 9.37
N SER A 34 -3.37 0.94 9.30
CA SER A 34 -4.82 0.90 9.43
C SER A 34 -5.49 0.81 8.05
N GLU A 35 -6.67 0.19 7.98
CA GLU A 35 -7.44 0.12 6.73
C GLU A 35 -7.73 1.51 6.10
N PRO A 36 -8.04 2.57 6.87
CA PRO A 36 -8.14 3.93 6.31
C PRO A 36 -6.84 4.41 5.66
N THR A 37 -5.68 4.09 6.24
CA THR A 37 -4.37 4.40 5.64
C THR A 37 -4.19 3.67 4.32
N TYR A 38 -4.55 2.39 4.28
CA TYR A 38 -4.50 1.60 3.07
C TYR A 38 -5.36 2.21 1.95
N TYR A 39 -6.61 2.59 2.22
CA TYR A 39 -7.47 3.19 1.19
C TYR A 39 -6.99 4.58 0.74
N ALA A 40 -6.42 5.38 1.64
CA ALA A 40 -5.79 6.65 1.28
C ALA A 40 -4.57 6.43 0.35
N TRP A 41 -3.80 5.36 0.58
CA TRP A 41 -2.72 4.96 -0.31
C TRP A 41 -3.25 4.41 -1.63
N GLN A 42 -4.27 3.57 -1.62
CA GLN A 42 -4.88 3.05 -2.84
C GLN A 42 -5.42 4.18 -3.73
N ALA A 43 -6.04 5.21 -3.15
CA ALA A 43 -6.51 6.38 -3.89
C ALA A 43 -5.37 7.22 -4.50
N LYS A 44 -4.20 7.26 -3.84
CA LYS A 44 -3.05 8.07 -4.26
C LYS A 44 -2.09 7.32 -5.20
N TYR A 45 -1.93 6.02 -4.99
CA TYR A 45 -0.88 5.17 -5.58
C TYR A 45 -1.44 3.96 -6.34
N GLY A 46 -2.72 3.61 -6.18
CA GLY A 46 -3.33 2.42 -6.81
C GLY A 46 -3.52 2.51 -8.33
N GLY A 47 -3.18 3.64 -8.95
CA GLY A 47 -3.06 3.79 -10.41
C GLY A 47 -1.64 4.05 -10.89
N MET A 48 -0.66 4.05 -9.97
CA MET A 48 0.75 4.03 -10.34
C MET A 48 1.12 2.57 -10.61
N GLU A 49 0.93 2.13 -11.85
CA GLU A 49 1.58 0.92 -12.34
C GLU A 49 3.08 1.11 -12.06
N THR A 50 3.66 0.28 -11.19
CA THR A 50 5.12 0.23 -11.07
C THR A 50 5.58 -0.20 -12.46
N GLU A 51 6.04 0.75 -13.27
CA GLU A 51 6.81 0.48 -14.47
C GLU A 51 8.12 -0.18 -14.01
N ASP A 52 8.04 -1.47 -13.63
CA ASP A 52 9.15 -2.39 -13.73
C ASP A 52 9.28 -2.71 -15.23
N ALA A 53 10.06 -1.86 -15.92
CA ALA A 53 10.57 -2.13 -17.26
C ALA A 53 11.63 -3.25 -17.23
#